data_AF-A0ABC8ZMX5-F1
#
_entry.id   AF-A0ABC8ZMX5-F1
#
_cell.length_a   1.000
_cell.length_b   1.000
_cell.length_c   1.000
_cell.angle_alpha   90.00
_cell.angle_beta   90.00
_cell.angle_gamma   90.00
#
_symmetry.space_group_name_H-M   'P 1'
#
loop_
_entity.id
_entity.type
_entity.pdbx_description
1 polymer ?
#
loop_
_entity_poly.entity_id
_entity_poly.type
_entity_poly.pdbx_seq_one_letter_code
_entity_poly.pdbx_strand_id
1 'polypeptide(L)'
;MDHDLGEGSEFDGCEAKFYSGLISGVLKVKNGERYKCPFCRSERKGYCKIGGLLRHALIVAGASIDSSEKATHGALVKHLKNTIGKSSEPQSQQASMEPRLPDNRGISEKQQQAHRRSQVIIDKYQKLRSELDSKINEHDVKTKQPDDLSARSDCDRRSTEEAKQMNAMKSKHLKMAMLEQERAEENVLKRLEEQVGALDVRKHMPDGEGSKSKKEIDRLSKELKEKEKELDEMQSRTNHLIVKDKESNDMLTKAREELKTGFLDLSTSGRAHIGIKVVGQLDLKLFLNACRQRPSKGDAELRAAELCSKWQAQIYNSNWDPIKVVQVDGKEPERIIEDDAELRELKEEYGQEVYAAVTKALLEIDEYNGSGRYCVRPYGRCGISRRTEGRR
;
A
#
# COMPACT_ATOMS: atom_id res chain seq x y z
N MET A 1 31.85 -32.49 26.48
CA MET A 1 30.75 -32.90 25.59
C MET A 1 30.30 -31.70 24.80
N ASP A 2 30.66 -31.45 23.55
CA ASP A 2 31.78 -31.91 22.73
C ASP A 2 32.05 -30.75 21.76
N HIS A 3 33.33 -30.44 21.58
CA HIS A 3 33.80 -29.62 20.48
C HIS A 3 33.84 -30.49 19.23
N ASP A 4 33.13 -30.09 18.18
CA ASP A 4 33.30 -30.61 16.81
C ASP A 4 33.02 -29.41 15.89
N LEU A 5 34.00 -28.61 15.45
CA LEU A 5 35.07 -28.87 14.47
C LEU A 5 34.59 -29.51 13.16
N GLY A 6 34.34 -28.64 12.17
CA GLY A 6 34.77 -28.90 10.80
C GLY A 6 33.69 -29.35 9.83
N GLU A 7 33.17 -28.39 9.06
CA GLU A 7 32.78 -28.64 7.66
C GLU A 7 32.88 -27.36 6.83
N GLY A 8 33.94 -26.58 7.06
CA GLY A 8 34.47 -25.68 6.06
C GLY A 8 35.69 -26.35 5.44
N SER A 9 35.55 -26.99 4.27
CA SER A 9 36.65 -27.18 3.29
C SER A 9 36.42 -28.22 2.16
N GLU A 10 35.22 -28.78 1.93
CA GLU A 10 35.05 -29.64 0.74
C GLU A 10 34.46 -28.94 -0.50
N PHE A 11 33.85 -27.76 -0.33
CA PHE A 11 33.07 -27.16 -1.42
C PHE A 11 33.80 -26.10 -2.28
N ASP A 12 34.87 -25.48 -1.77
CA ASP A 12 35.66 -24.52 -2.55
C ASP A 12 36.61 -25.22 -3.57
N GLY A 13 36.75 -26.54 -3.44
CA GLY A 13 37.47 -27.39 -4.40
C GLY A 13 36.66 -27.79 -5.64
N CYS A 14 35.33 -27.61 -5.63
CA CYS A 14 34.47 -28.05 -6.74
C CYS A 14 34.56 -27.11 -7.95
N GLU A 15 34.48 -25.80 -7.75
CA GLU A 15 34.53 -24.82 -8.87
C GLU A 15 35.86 -24.90 -9.64
N ALA A 16 36.98 -25.02 -8.91
CA ALA A 16 38.31 -25.13 -9.51
C ALA A 16 38.49 -26.41 -10.36
N LYS A 17 37.92 -27.55 -9.92
CA LYS A 17 37.93 -28.81 -10.67
C LYS A 17 37.11 -28.73 -11.96
N PHE A 18 35.95 -28.08 -11.94
CA PHE A 18 35.17 -27.89 -13.16
C PHE A 18 35.82 -26.90 -14.13
N TYR A 19 36.44 -25.84 -13.61
CA TYR A 19 37.17 -24.87 -14.41
C TYR A 19 38.39 -25.50 -15.10
N SER A 20 39.14 -26.35 -14.40
CA SER A 20 40.27 -27.08 -14.99
C SER A 20 39.81 -28.08 -16.07
N GLY A 21 38.67 -28.77 -15.87
CA GLY A 21 38.04 -29.63 -16.88
C GLY A 21 37.57 -28.89 -18.15
N LEU A 22 37.17 -27.63 -18.02
CA LEU A 22 36.80 -26.76 -19.15
C LEU A 22 38.03 -26.26 -19.91
N ILE A 23 39.13 -25.95 -19.22
CA ILE A 23 40.39 -25.54 -19.86
C ILE A 23 41.08 -26.71 -20.56
N SER A 24 41.10 -27.89 -19.94
CA SER A 24 41.74 -29.08 -20.50
C SER A 24 40.99 -29.67 -21.69
N GLY A 25 39.77 -29.20 -21.97
CA GLY A 25 38.93 -29.65 -23.08
C GLY A 25 38.17 -30.95 -22.82
N VAL A 26 38.23 -31.48 -21.59
CA VAL A 26 37.44 -32.66 -21.15
C VAL A 26 35.95 -32.32 -21.14
N LEU A 27 35.59 -31.12 -20.66
CA LEU A 27 34.22 -30.60 -20.70
C LEU A 27 34.06 -29.67 -21.90
N LYS A 28 33.39 -30.15 -22.95
CA LYS A 28 33.26 -29.43 -24.23
C LYS A 28 32.07 -28.46 -24.21
N VAL A 29 32.39 -27.17 -24.35
CA VAL A 29 31.40 -26.09 -24.39
C VAL A 29 30.93 -25.76 -25.81
N LYS A 30 31.75 -26.07 -26.82
CA LYS A 30 31.43 -25.89 -28.25
C LYS A 30 31.29 -27.26 -28.91
N ASN A 31 30.15 -27.49 -29.57
CA ASN A 31 29.88 -28.70 -30.33
C ASN A 31 29.42 -28.31 -31.74
N GLY A 32 30.33 -28.37 -32.71
CA GLY A 32 30.14 -27.80 -34.04
C GLY A 32 30.04 -26.28 -34.01
N GLU A 33 29.00 -25.73 -34.63
CA GLU A 33 28.73 -24.28 -34.68
C GLU A 33 27.96 -23.74 -33.47
N ARG A 34 27.54 -24.61 -32.54
CA ARG A 34 26.69 -24.22 -31.40
C ARG A 34 27.39 -24.44 -30.07
N TYR A 35 27.07 -23.58 -29.11
CA TYR A 35 27.56 -23.61 -27.75
C TYR A 35 26.53 -24.30 -26.84
N LYS A 36 26.97 -25.19 -25.96
CA LYS A 36 26.08 -25.91 -25.03
C LYS A 36 26.64 -25.87 -23.61
N CYS A 37 25.74 -25.79 -22.64
CA CYS A 37 26.11 -25.97 -21.24
C CYS A 37 26.41 -27.46 -21.01
N PRO A 38 27.62 -27.83 -20.53
CA PRO A 38 27.94 -29.22 -20.23
C PRO A 38 27.17 -29.79 -19.02
N PHE A 39 26.60 -28.91 -18.18
CA PHE A 39 26.04 -29.25 -16.88
C PHE A 39 24.51 -29.34 -16.89
N CYS A 40 23.83 -28.79 -17.91
CA CYS A 40 22.37 -28.82 -18.03
C CYS A 40 21.92 -29.85 -19.06
N ARG A 41 20.94 -30.69 -18.70
CA ARG A 41 20.34 -31.69 -19.61
C ARG A 41 19.30 -31.10 -20.57
N SER A 42 18.86 -29.86 -20.36
CA SER A 42 17.62 -29.32 -20.92
C SER A 42 17.81 -28.14 -21.89
N GLU A 43 18.64 -28.32 -22.93
CA GLU A 43 18.49 -27.51 -24.16
C GLU A 43 18.80 -28.34 -25.40
N ARG A 44 17.76 -28.95 -25.99
CA ARG A 44 17.90 -29.70 -27.25
C ARG A 44 18.38 -28.84 -28.43
N LYS A 45 18.46 -27.51 -28.29
CA LYS A 45 18.94 -26.58 -29.32
C LYS A 45 19.89 -25.51 -28.72
N GLY A 46 21.11 -25.88 -28.31
CA GLY A 46 22.12 -24.97 -27.72
C GLY A 46 22.36 -23.61 -28.41
N TYR A 47 23.13 -22.72 -27.80
CA TYR A 47 23.25 -21.31 -28.20
C TYR A 47 24.05 -21.09 -29.49
N CYS A 48 23.55 -20.22 -30.38
CA CYS A 48 24.24 -19.86 -31.63
C CYS A 48 25.43 -18.91 -31.41
N LYS A 49 25.50 -18.22 -30.26
CA LYS A 49 26.58 -17.30 -29.90
C LYS A 49 27.04 -17.57 -28.47
N ILE A 50 28.35 -17.41 -28.23
CA ILE A 50 28.96 -17.57 -26.90
C ILE A 50 28.30 -16.70 -25.83
N GLY A 51 27.87 -15.48 -26.20
CA GLY A 51 27.15 -14.58 -25.30
C GLY A 51 25.79 -15.09 -24.83
N GLY A 52 25.12 -15.92 -25.63
CA GLY A 52 23.87 -16.58 -25.23
C GLY A 52 24.11 -17.60 -24.12
N LEU A 53 25.14 -18.43 -24.29
CA LEU A 53 25.55 -19.40 -23.26
C LEU A 53 26.04 -18.70 -21.98
N LEU A 54 26.78 -17.60 -22.10
CA LEU A 54 27.25 -16.83 -20.95
C LEU A 54 26.08 -16.28 -20.12
N ARG A 55 25.02 -15.77 -20.78
CA ARG A 55 23.83 -15.27 -20.08
C ARG A 55 23.12 -16.39 -19.32
N HIS A 56 22.98 -17.56 -19.95
CA HIS A 56 22.43 -18.74 -19.27
C HIS A 56 23.24 -19.10 -18.02
N ALA A 57 24.56 -19.21 -18.16
CA ALA A 57 25.43 -19.58 -17.04
C ALA A 57 25.37 -18.56 -15.89
N LEU A 58 25.26 -17.25 -16.20
CA LEU A 58 25.09 -16.20 -15.20
C LEU A 58 23.75 -16.30 -14.45
N ILE A 59 22.66 -16.59 -15.17
CA ILE A 59 21.34 -16.74 -14.56
C ILE A 59 21.33 -17.94 -13.61
N VAL A 60 21.83 -19.09 -14.06
CA VAL A 60 21.83 -20.32 -13.23
C VAL A 60 22.74 -20.17 -12.02
N ALA A 61 23.95 -19.61 -12.19
CA ALA A 61 24.87 -19.37 -11.07
C ALA A 61 24.33 -18.34 -10.06
N GLY A 62 23.54 -17.36 -10.50
CA GLY A 62 22.96 -16.32 -9.64
C GLY A 62 21.65 -16.73 -8.95
N ALA A 63 20.82 -17.53 -9.62
CA ALA A 63 19.45 -17.84 -9.18
C ALA A 63 19.30 -19.21 -8.48
N SER A 64 20.21 -20.17 -8.68
CA SER A 64 20.10 -21.47 -8.02
C SER A 64 20.42 -21.37 -6.53
N ILE A 65 19.76 -22.17 -5.69
CA ILE A 65 20.11 -22.35 -4.27
C ILE A 65 21.08 -23.53 -4.07
N ASP A 66 21.26 -24.37 -5.09
CA ASP A 66 22.16 -25.53 -5.07
C ASP A 66 23.61 -25.07 -5.26
N SER A 67 24.45 -25.36 -4.27
CA SER A 67 25.87 -24.96 -4.26
C SER A 67 26.67 -25.61 -5.39
N SER A 68 26.30 -26.82 -5.83
CA SER A 68 26.92 -27.53 -6.95
C SER A 68 26.58 -26.88 -8.30
N GLU A 69 25.32 -26.46 -8.47
CA GLU A 69 24.91 -25.70 -9.66
C GLU A 69 25.60 -24.33 -9.73
N LYS A 70 25.76 -23.66 -8.59
CA LYS A 70 26.54 -22.42 -8.50
C LYS A 70 28.00 -22.63 -8.89
N ALA A 71 28.65 -23.67 -8.39
CA ALA A 71 30.05 -23.96 -8.68
C ALA A 71 30.28 -24.34 -10.16
N THR A 72 29.44 -25.22 -10.72
CA THR A 72 29.56 -25.64 -12.13
C THR A 72 29.32 -24.49 -13.10
N HIS A 73 28.29 -23.67 -12.87
CA HIS A 73 27.97 -22.54 -13.73
C HIS A 73 28.89 -21.33 -13.49
N GLY A 74 29.38 -21.13 -12.26
CA GLY A 74 30.43 -20.16 -11.93
C GLY A 74 31.72 -20.45 -12.68
N ALA A 75 32.18 -21.71 -12.69
CA ALA A 75 33.32 -22.16 -13.48
C ALA A 75 33.12 -21.91 -14.98
N LEU A 76 31.91 -22.18 -15.50
CA LEU A 76 31.58 -21.93 -16.90
C LEU A 76 31.61 -20.44 -17.24
N VAL A 77 31.09 -19.57 -16.37
CA VAL A 77 31.14 -18.11 -16.53
C VAL A 77 32.59 -17.62 -16.59
N LYS A 78 33.45 -18.10 -15.67
CA LYS A 78 34.88 -17.76 -15.66
C LYS A 78 35.55 -18.16 -16.98
N HIS A 79 35.30 -19.38 -17.46
CA HIS A 79 35.87 -19.88 -18.70
C HIS A 79 35.41 -19.04 -19.90
N LEU A 80 34.10 -18.82 -20.05
CA LEU A 80 33.53 -18.09 -21.18
C LEU A 80 33.99 -16.63 -21.24
N LYS A 81 34.11 -15.95 -20.10
CA LYS A 81 34.65 -14.57 -20.03
C LYS A 81 36.10 -14.52 -20.51
N ASN A 82 36.91 -15.51 -20.11
CA ASN A 82 38.31 -15.61 -20.52
C ASN A 82 38.45 -15.95 -22.02
N THR A 83 37.57 -16.78 -22.57
CA THR A 83 37.56 -17.09 -24.02
C THR A 83 37.16 -15.87 -24.87
N ILE A 84 36.20 -15.07 -24.40
CA ILE A 84 35.80 -13.81 -25.07
C ILE A 84 36.98 -12.82 -25.07
N GLY A 85 37.78 -12.79 -24.01
CA GLY A 85 38.98 -11.95 -23.92
C GLY A 85 40.17 -12.41 -24.76
N LYS A 86 40.24 -13.68 -25.17
CA LYS A 86 41.38 -14.27 -25.90
C LYS A 86 41.16 -14.45 -27.41
N SER A 87 39.98 -14.10 -27.96
CA SER A 87 39.65 -14.29 -29.38
C SER A 87 40.33 -13.30 -30.35
N SER A 88 41.27 -12.50 -29.89
CA SER A 88 41.97 -11.48 -30.69
C SER A 88 43.42 -11.86 -30.97
N GLU A 89 43.67 -13.06 -31.50
CA GLU A 89 44.95 -13.34 -32.18
C GLU A 89 44.83 -14.59 -33.07
N PRO A 90 45.06 -14.48 -34.38
CA PRO A 90 45.40 -15.61 -35.23
C PRO A 90 46.93 -15.79 -35.24
N GLN A 91 47.40 -16.97 -34.83
CA GLN A 91 48.75 -17.43 -35.16
C GLN A 91 48.83 -17.74 -36.66
N SER A 92 49.83 -17.18 -37.35
CA SER A 92 50.34 -17.75 -38.60
C SER A 92 51.86 -17.84 -38.53
N GLN A 93 52.34 -19.01 -38.91
CA GLN A 93 53.74 -19.42 -38.99
C GLN A 93 54.41 -18.74 -40.20
N GLN A 94 55.68 -18.31 -40.06
CA GLN A 94 56.83 -18.68 -40.92
C GLN A 94 57.93 -17.60 -40.96
N ALA A 95 59.14 -18.11 -40.71
CA ALA A 95 60.51 -17.70 -40.99
C ALA A 95 60.83 -16.41 -41.79
N SER A 96 61.76 -15.65 -41.20
CA SER A 96 63.02 -15.13 -41.78
C SER A 96 63.01 -14.09 -42.92
N MET A 97 63.96 -13.16 -42.76
CA MET A 97 64.48 -12.15 -43.70
C MET A 97 63.73 -10.81 -43.75
N GLU A 98 64.26 -9.86 -42.97
CA GLU A 98 64.13 -8.43 -43.27
C GLU A 98 64.64 -8.13 -44.69
N PRO A 99 63.95 -7.24 -45.41
CA PRO A 99 64.63 -5.99 -45.72
C PRO A 99 63.76 -4.73 -45.50
N ARG A 100 64.30 -3.85 -44.66
CA ARG A 100 64.20 -2.38 -44.63
C ARG A 100 62.87 -1.74 -45.05
N LEU A 101 62.14 -1.21 -44.06
CA LEU A 101 61.05 -0.25 -44.26
C LEU A 101 61.51 1.20 -44.04
N PRO A 102 60.97 2.17 -44.81
CA PRO A 102 61.24 3.59 -44.64
C PRO A 102 60.61 4.11 -43.33
N ASP A 103 61.09 5.26 -42.85
CA ASP A 103 60.78 5.84 -41.52
C ASP A 103 59.26 5.89 -41.23
N ASN A 104 58.76 4.88 -40.52
CA ASN A 104 57.35 4.66 -40.18
C ASN A 104 56.88 5.50 -38.96
N ARG A 105 57.70 6.41 -38.44
CA ARG A 105 57.35 7.23 -37.25
C ARG A 105 56.05 8.01 -37.41
N GLY A 106 55.85 8.64 -38.58
CA GLY A 106 54.63 9.43 -38.83
C GLY A 106 53.34 8.60 -38.95
N ILE A 107 53.44 7.31 -39.29
CA ILE A 107 52.29 6.40 -39.38
C ILE A 107 51.93 5.87 -37.98
N SER A 108 52.94 5.50 -37.19
CA SER A 108 52.77 5.04 -35.79
C SER A 108 52.16 6.13 -34.90
N GLU A 109 52.62 7.38 -35.02
CA GLU A 109 52.09 8.51 -34.23
C GLU A 109 50.63 8.85 -34.59
N LYS A 110 50.29 8.85 -35.89
CA LYS A 110 48.90 9.03 -36.35
C LYS A 110 48.00 7.89 -35.86
N GLN A 111 48.50 6.66 -35.86
CA GLN A 111 47.77 5.50 -35.37
C GLN A 111 47.57 5.55 -33.85
N GLN A 112 48.58 5.99 -33.09
CA GLN A 112 48.47 6.19 -31.65
C GLN A 112 47.52 7.33 -31.30
N GLN A 113 47.50 8.42 -32.07
CA GLN A 113 46.55 9.51 -31.91
C GLN A 113 45.11 9.07 -32.23
N ALA A 114 44.91 8.26 -33.27
CA ALA A 114 43.62 7.66 -33.57
C ALA A 114 43.15 6.73 -32.44
N HIS A 115 44.03 5.92 -31.86
CA HIS A 115 43.73 5.08 -30.70
C HIS A 115 43.31 5.91 -29.48
N ARG A 116 44.03 7.00 -29.17
CA ARG A 116 43.66 7.93 -28.08
C ARG A 116 42.29 8.56 -28.30
N ARG A 117 41.97 8.97 -29.54
CA ARG A 117 40.66 9.53 -29.88
C ARG A 117 39.55 8.49 -29.73
N SER A 118 39.76 7.27 -30.22
CA SER A 118 38.80 6.16 -30.06
C SER A 118 38.58 5.78 -28.60
N GLN A 119 39.63 5.79 -27.76
CA GLN A 119 39.50 5.48 -26.34
C GLN A 119 38.60 6.49 -25.62
N VAL A 120 38.78 7.80 -25.88
CA VAL A 120 37.92 8.85 -25.29
C VAL A 120 36.46 8.67 -25.71
N ILE A 121 36.20 8.22 -26.94
CA ILE A 121 34.84 7.94 -27.43
C ILE A 121 34.25 6.72 -26.69
N ILE A 122 35.02 5.66 -26.52
CA ILE A 122 34.61 4.46 -25.78
C ILE A 122 34.30 4.79 -24.32
N ASP A 123 35.17 5.54 -23.65
CA ASP A 123 34.99 5.94 -22.25
C ASP A 123 33.72 6.80 -22.08
N LYS A 124 33.48 7.73 -23.00
CA LYS A 124 32.24 8.53 -23.02
C LYS A 124 31.01 7.66 -23.23
N TYR A 125 31.06 6.70 -24.16
CA TYR A 125 29.95 5.78 -24.43
C TYR A 125 29.66 4.87 -23.23
N GLN A 126 30.70 4.36 -22.56
CA GLN A 126 30.56 3.57 -21.34
C GLN A 126 29.94 4.40 -20.21
N LYS A 127 30.37 5.64 -20.03
CA LYS A 127 29.81 6.54 -19.00
C LYS A 127 28.32 6.82 -19.25
N LEU A 128 27.95 7.16 -20.49
CA LEU A 128 26.55 7.36 -20.88
C LEU A 128 25.70 6.11 -20.67
N ARG A 129 26.26 4.93 -20.97
CA ARG A 129 25.58 3.65 -20.76
C ARG A 129 25.34 3.36 -19.29
N SER A 130 26.34 3.58 -18.42
CA SER A 130 26.17 3.44 -16.97
C SER A 130 25.14 4.42 -16.41
N GLU A 131 25.10 5.64 -16.92
CA GLU A 131 24.10 6.64 -16.53
C GLU A 131 22.69 6.24 -16.97
N LEU A 132 22.55 5.68 -18.18
CA LEU A 132 21.29 5.14 -18.67
C LEU A 132 20.82 3.93 -17.83
N ASP A 133 21.70 2.98 -17.54
CA ASP A 133 21.39 1.82 -16.70
C ASP A 133 20.98 2.24 -15.27
N SER A 134 21.63 3.26 -14.71
CA SER A 134 21.25 3.86 -13.43
C SER A 134 19.83 4.44 -13.47
N LYS A 135 19.49 5.20 -14.53
CA LYS A 135 18.13 5.75 -14.69
C LYS A 135 17.06 4.70 -14.93
N ILE A 136 17.39 3.62 -15.65
CA ILE A 136 16.49 2.48 -15.84
C ILE A 136 16.17 1.85 -14.49
N ASN A 137 17.18 1.59 -13.66
CA ASN A 137 16.98 1.03 -12.33
C ASN A 137 16.16 1.96 -11.42
N GLU A 138 16.42 3.27 -11.47
CA GLU A 138 15.64 4.25 -10.70
C GLU A 138 14.17 4.24 -11.12
N HIS A 139 13.89 4.16 -12.43
CA HIS A 139 12.53 4.06 -12.95
C HIS A 139 11.86 2.73 -12.55
N ASP A 140 12.58 1.62 -12.61
CA ASP A 140 12.09 0.29 -12.19
C ASP A 140 11.68 0.27 -10.71
N VAL A 141 12.50 0.86 -9.82
CA VAL A 141 12.18 1.00 -8.39
C VAL A 141 10.94 1.89 -8.19
N LYS A 142 10.87 3.02 -8.87
CA LYS A 142 9.71 3.93 -8.83
C LYS A 142 8.44 3.29 -9.40
N THR A 143 8.56 2.33 -10.31
CA THR A 143 7.43 1.61 -10.91
C THR A 143 6.90 0.52 -9.98
N LYS A 144 7.73 -0.09 -9.14
CA LYS A 144 7.33 -1.13 -8.17
C LYS A 144 6.74 -0.59 -6.86
N GLN A 145 7.18 0.59 -6.41
CA GLN A 145 6.66 1.24 -5.19
C GLN A 145 5.12 1.37 -5.12
N PRO A 146 4.40 1.77 -6.19
CA PRO A 146 2.95 1.90 -6.18
C PRO A 146 2.22 0.58 -5.93
N ASP A 147 2.70 -0.52 -6.53
CA ASP A 147 2.07 -1.85 -6.39
C ASP A 147 2.19 -2.36 -4.96
N ASP A 148 3.38 -2.18 -4.35
CA ASP A 148 3.62 -2.51 -2.94
C ASP A 148 2.76 -1.66 -1.99
N LEU A 149 2.60 -0.35 -2.28
CA LEU A 149 1.74 0.55 -1.51
C LEU A 149 0.25 0.19 -1.66
N SER A 150 -0.18 -0.23 -2.85
CA SER A 150 -1.56 -0.69 -3.08
C SER A 150 -1.86 -1.97 -2.30
N ALA A 151 -0.97 -2.96 -2.37
CA ALA A 151 -1.11 -4.21 -1.63
C ALA A 151 -1.18 -3.99 -0.11
N ARG A 152 -0.37 -3.04 0.41
CA ARG A 152 -0.40 -2.65 1.81
C ARG A 152 -1.69 -1.94 2.21
N SER A 153 -2.16 -1.00 1.38
CA SER A 153 -3.45 -0.31 1.57
C SER A 153 -4.63 -1.29 1.60
N ASP A 154 -4.64 -2.30 0.73
CA ASP A 154 -5.69 -3.33 0.72
C ASP A 154 -5.64 -4.26 1.95
N CYS A 155 -4.44 -4.55 2.46
CA CYS A 155 -4.27 -5.27 3.71
C CYS A 155 -4.82 -4.46 4.90
N ASP A 156 -4.42 -3.19 4.99
CA ASP A 156 -4.86 -2.28 6.05
C ASP A 156 -6.38 -2.07 5.98
N ARG A 157 -6.95 -1.94 4.77
CA ARG A 157 -8.41 -1.83 4.58
C ARG A 157 -9.14 -3.05 5.11
N ARG A 158 -8.70 -4.28 4.79
CA ARG A 158 -9.32 -5.51 5.31
C ARG A 158 -9.25 -5.57 6.84
N SER A 159 -8.08 -5.29 7.40
CA SER A 159 -7.89 -5.23 8.85
C SER A 159 -8.81 -4.20 9.53
N THR A 160 -9.00 -3.02 8.94
CA THR A 160 -9.94 -2.02 9.50
C THR A 160 -11.40 -2.48 9.44
N GLU A 161 -11.79 -3.21 8.40
CA GLU A 161 -13.16 -3.72 8.27
C GLU A 161 -13.45 -4.84 9.26
N GLU A 162 -12.50 -5.76 9.45
CA GLU A 162 -12.58 -6.80 10.49
C GLU A 162 -12.69 -6.20 11.90
N ALA A 163 -11.91 -5.15 12.18
CA ALA A 163 -11.97 -4.45 13.46
C ALA A 163 -13.35 -3.77 13.69
N LYS A 164 -13.95 -3.17 12.66
CA LYS A 164 -15.31 -2.60 12.75
C LYS A 164 -16.35 -3.68 13.02
N GLN A 165 -16.29 -4.81 12.32
CA GLN A 165 -17.22 -5.92 12.53
C GLN A 165 -17.08 -6.50 13.94
N MET A 166 -15.84 -6.68 14.42
CA MET A 166 -15.58 -7.14 15.78
C MET A 166 -16.11 -6.14 16.83
N ASN A 167 -15.94 -4.84 16.62
CA ASN A 167 -16.47 -3.82 17.51
C ASN A 167 -18.00 -3.82 17.51
N ALA A 168 -18.64 -3.86 16.33
CA ALA A 168 -20.09 -3.97 16.22
C ALA A 168 -20.64 -5.23 16.93
N MET A 169 -19.93 -6.36 16.81
CA MET A 169 -20.28 -7.59 17.50
C MET A 169 -20.11 -7.48 19.02
N LYS A 170 -19.02 -6.87 19.51
CA LYS A 170 -18.80 -6.58 20.93
C LYS A 170 -19.88 -5.64 21.50
N SER A 171 -20.26 -4.61 20.76
CA SER A 171 -21.34 -3.68 21.14
C SER A 171 -22.69 -4.40 21.27
N LYS A 172 -23.03 -5.29 20.31
CA LYS A 172 -24.23 -6.14 20.40
C LYS A 172 -24.20 -7.07 21.62
N HIS A 173 -23.07 -7.72 21.88
CA HIS A 173 -22.91 -8.60 23.05
C HIS A 173 -23.06 -7.83 24.36
N LEU A 174 -22.47 -6.64 24.45
CA LEU A 174 -22.61 -5.77 25.62
C LEU A 174 -24.07 -5.40 25.86
N LYS A 175 -24.80 -5.00 24.81
CA LYS A 175 -26.22 -4.67 24.91
C LYS A 175 -27.08 -5.86 25.36
N MET A 176 -26.78 -7.06 24.86
CA MET A 176 -27.45 -8.29 25.30
C MET A 176 -27.15 -8.61 26.77
N ALA A 177 -25.90 -8.46 27.21
CA ALA A 177 -25.51 -8.67 28.60
C ALA A 177 -26.20 -7.67 29.55
N MET A 178 -26.33 -6.41 29.15
CA MET A 178 -27.06 -5.40 29.93
C MET A 178 -28.55 -5.74 30.09
N LEU A 179 -29.22 -6.17 29.01
CA LEU A 179 -30.62 -6.59 29.06
C LEU A 179 -30.84 -7.83 29.93
N GLU A 180 -29.89 -8.77 29.91
CA GLU A 180 -29.96 -9.97 30.75
C GLU A 180 -29.74 -9.62 32.24
N GLN A 181 -28.85 -8.66 32.51
CA GLN A 181 -28.68 -8.11 33.86
C GLN A 181 -29.97 -7.44 34.35
N GLU A 182 -30.61 -6.56 33.56
CA GLU A 182 -31.87 -5.92 33.93
C GLU A 182 -32.99 -6.95 34.23
N ARG A 183 -33.08 -8.02 33.43
CA ARG A 183 -34.03 -9.13 33.70
C ARG A 183 -33.70 -9.85 35.00
N ALA A 184 -32.42 -10.09 35.29
CA ALA A 184 -32.01 -10.73 36.54
C ALA A 184 -32.38 -9.85 37.74
N GLU A 185 -32.16 -8.54 37.65
CA GLU A 185 -32.54 -7.56 38.66
C GLU A 185 -34.06 -7.53 38.87
N GLU A 186 -34.87 -7.49 37.80
CA GLU A 186 -36.34 -7.55 37.89
C GLU A 186 -36.83 -8.86 38.53
N ASN A 187 -36.21 -9.99 38.17
CA ASN A 187 -36.54 -11.30 38.75
C ASN A 187 -36.21 -11.38 40.24
N VAL A 188 -35.11 -10.76 40.69
CA VAL A 188 -34.80 -10.63 42.11
C VAL A 188 -35.86 -9.78 42.81
N LEU A 189 -36.25 -8.64 42.22
CA LEU A 189 -37.26 -7.75 42.78
C LEU A 189 -38.60 -8.47 43.01
N LYS A 190 -39.09 -9.21 42.01
CA LYS A 190 -40.34 -10.00 42.12
C LYS A 190 -40.29 -11.03 43.25
N ARG A 191 -39.17 -11.74 43.40
CA ARG A 191 -39.00 -12.71 44.49
C ARG A 191 -39.01 -12.05 45.86
N LEU A 192 -38.44 -10.84 45.98
CA LEU A 192 -38.47 -10.06 47.22
C LEU A 192 -39.91 -9.63 47.57
N GLU A 193 -40.67 -9.13 46.60
CA GLU A 193 -42.08 -8.76 46.78
C GLU A 193 -42.94 -9.97 47.21
N GLU A 194 -42.75 -11.13 46.59
CA GLU A 194 -43.41 -12.39 46.96
C GLU A 194 -43.09 -12.80 48.41
N GLN A 195 -41.82 -12.71 48.82
CA GLN A 195 -41.40 -13.01 50.19
C GLN A 195 -41.97 -12.03 51.22
N VAL A 196 -42.01 -10.73 50.90
CA VAL A 196 -42.61 -9.71 51.76
C VAL A 196 -44.12 -9.94 51.89
N GLY A 197 -44.82 -10.23 50.80
CA GLY A 197 -46.25 -10.57 50.81
C GLY A 197 -46.54 -11.82 51.65
N ALA A 198 -45.70 -12.87 51.53
CA ALA A 198 -45.84 -14.08 52.34
C ALA A 198 -45.61 -13.83 53.85
N LEU A 199 -44.67 -12.94 54.20
CA LEU A 199 -44.44 -12.52 55.59
C LEU A 199 -45.61 -11.70 56.16
N ASP A 200 -46.24 -10.85 55.34
CA ASP A 200 -47.37 -10.02 55.76
C ASP A 200 -48.66 -10.82 55.96
N VAL A 201 -48.90 -11.83 55.09
CA VAL A 201 -49.98 -12.81 55.28
C VAL A 201 -49.78 -13.64 56.55
N ARG A 202 -48.52 -13.99 56.90
CA ARG A 202 -48.21 -14.77 58.11
C ARG A 202 -48.37 -13.97 59.42
N LYS A 203 -48.36 -12.63 59.39
CA LYS A 203 -48.63 -11.79 60.58
C LYS A 203 -50.08 -11.89 61.08
N HIS A 204 -51.00 -12.45 60.30
CA HIS A 204 -52.43 -12.55 60.63
C HIS A 204 -52.88 -13.91 61.23
N MET A 205 -51.96 -14.79 61.66
CA MET A 205 -52.32 -16.04 62.34
C MET A 205 -52.09 -15.97 63.86
N PRO A 206 -53.03 -16.49 64.69
CA PRO A 206 -52.92 -16.46 66.14
C PRO A 206 -51.85 -17.44 66.66
N ASP A 207 -51.23 -17.05 67.77
CA ASP A 207 -50.02 -17.60 68.38
C ASP A 207 -49.95 -19.13 68.47
N GLY A 208 -48.87 -19.71 67.91
CA GLY A 208 -48.55 -21.11 68.15
C GLY A 208 -47.47 -21.77 67.27
N GLU A 209 -46.28 -21.17 67.09
CA GLU A 209 -44.99 -21.84 66.77
C GLU A 209 -43.89 -20.80 66.40
N GLY A 210 -43.53 -19.92 67.34
CA GLY A 210 -42.62 -18.79 67.09
C GLY A 210 -41.14 -19.15 66.83
N SER A 211 -40.65 -20.30 67.31
CA SER A 211 -39.22 -20.63 67.25
C SER A 211 -38.73 -21.21 65.91
N LYS A 212 -39.58 -21.89 65.12
CA LYS A 212 -39.21 -22.38 63.79
C LYS A 212 -39.25 -21.25 62.75
N SER A 213 -40.26 -20.40 62.82
CA SER A 213 -40.44 -19.24 61.93
C SER A 213 -39.30 -18.22 62.04
N LYS A 214 -38.75 -18.00 63.24
CA LYS A 214 -37.64 -17.05 63.45
C LYS A 214 -36.33 -17.51 62.78
N LYS A 215 -36.00 -18.80 62.87
CA LYS A 215 -34.78 -19.35 62.23
C LYS A 215 -34.84 -19.26 60.71
N GLU A 216 -36.01 -19.45 60.12
CA GLU A 216 -36.20 -19.33 58.68
C GLU A 216 -36.12 -17.86 58.21
N ILE A 217 -36.68 -16.93 58.99
CA ILE A 217 -36.55 -15.48 58.73
C ILE A 217 -35.08 -15.04 58.81
N ASP A 218 -34.33 -15.50 59.82
CA ASP A 218 -32.90 -15.18 59.98
C ASP A 218 -32.07 -15.74 58.82
N ARG A 219 -32.40 -16.95 58.34
CA ARG A 219 -31.78 -17.56 57.17
C ARG A 219 -32.05 -16.76 55.90
N LEU A 220 -33.31 -16.45 55.60
CA LEU A 220 -33.69 -15.67 54.42
C LEU A 220 -33.08 -14.26 54.45
N SER A 221 -33.04 -13.62 55.62
CA SER A 221 -32.40 -12.30 55.79
C SER A 221 -30.89 -12.35 55.51
N LYS A 222 -30.22 -13.46 55.82
CA LYS A 222 -28.80 -13.65 55.50
C LYS A 222 -28.58 -13.87 54.00
N GLU A 223 -29.38 -14.71 53.37
CA GLU A 223 -29.33 -14.94 51.91
C GLU A 223 -29.60 -13.64 51.13
N LEU A 224 -30.55 -12.81 51.60
CA LEU A 224 -30.87 -11.50 51.00
C LEU A 224 -29.69 -10.52 51.10
N LYS A 225 -29.02 -10.45 52.25
CA LYS A 225 -27.81 -9.63 52.42
C LYS A 225 -26.63 -10.09 51.57
N GLU A 226 -26.49 -11.39 51.32
CA GLU A 226 -25.47 -11.92 50.41
C GLU A 226 -25.78 -11.54 48.95
N LYS A 227 -27.06 -11.62 48.54
CA LYS A 227 -27.52 -11.20 47.20
C LYS A 227 -27.38 -9.70 46.96
N GLU A 228 -27.63 -8.86 47.96
CA GLU A 228 -27.38 -7.40 47.88
C GLU A 228 -25.90 -7.11 47.61
N LYS A 229 -24.99 -7.78 48.31
CA LYS A 229 -23.54 -7.64 48.06
C LYS A 229 -23.12 -8.12 46.67
N GLU A 230 -23.68 -9.25 46.21
CA GLU A 230 -23.45 -9.74 44.84
C GLU A 230 -23.91 -8.73 43.79
N LEU A 231 -25.04 -8.06 44.03
CA LEU A 231 -25.57 -7.03 43.14
C LEU A 231 -24.69 -5.76 43.15
N ASP A 232 -24.25 -5.30 44.32
CA ASP A 232 -23.31 -4.17 44.44
C ASP A 232 -22.00 -4.43 43.69
N GLU A 233 -21.46 -5.65 43.82
CA GLU A 233 -20.27 -6.07 43.06
C GLU A 233 -20.52 -6.09 41.55
N MET A 234 -21.68 -6.58 41.11
CA MET A 234 -22.08 -6.61 39.71
C MET A 234 -22.20 -5.19 39.14
N GLN A 235 -22.89 -4.30 39.84
CA GLN A 235 -23.02 -2.89 39.47
C GLN A 235 -21.66 -2.18 39.41
N SER A 236 -20.76 -2.48 40.35
CA SER A 236 -19.37 -1.97 40.33
C SER A 236 -18.60 -2.41 39.08
N ARG A 237 -18.71 -3.70 38.69
CA ARG A 237 -18.10 -4.22 37.45
C ARG A 237 -18.69 -3.55 36.20
N THR A 238 -20.01 -3.38 36.14
CA THR A 238 -20.68 -2.72 35.02
C THR A 238 -20.28 -1.25 34.90
N ASN A 239 -20.26 -0.51 36.01
CA ASN A 239 -19.80 0.88 36.02
C ASN A 239 -18.34 1.02 35.57
N HIS A 240 -17.46 0.11 35.98
CA HIS A 240 -16.07 0.09 35.51
C HIS A 240 -15.95 -0.08 33.99
N LEU A 241 -16.75 -0.99 33.40
CA LEU A 241 -16.78 -1.20 31.95
C LEU A 241 -17.29 0.05 31.21
N ILE A 242 -18.30 0.72 31.73
CA ILE A 242 -18.83 1.97 31.15
C ILE A 242 -17.76 3.07 31.13
N VAL A 243 -17.00 3.23 32.21
CA VAL A 243 -15.91 4.22 32.28
C VAL A 243 -14.83 3.89 31.25
N LYS A 244 -14.38 2.62 31.18
CA LYS A 244 -13.40 2.15 30.20
C LYS A 244 -13.83 2.36 28.75
N ASP A 245 -15.11 2.13 28.44
CA ASP A 245 -15.65 2.33 27.09
C ASP A 245 -15.67 3.81 26.70
N LYS A 246 -16.07 4.70 27.63
CA LYS A 246 -16.00 6.15 27.43
C LYS A 246 -14.57 6.62 27.18
N GLU A 247 -13.62 6.18 28.00
CA GLU A 247 -12.20 6.50 27.82
C GLU A 247 -11.68 6.02 26.45
N SER A 248 -12.02 4.80 26.03
CA SER A 248 -11.62 4.25 24.74
C SER A 248 -12.22 5.03 23.56
N ASN A 249 -13.50 5.42 23.66
CA ASN A 249 -14.17 6.22 22.64
C ASN A 249 -13.60 7.65 22.56
N ASP A 250 -13.25 8.25 23.70
CA ASP A 250 -12.59 9.56 23.73
C ASP A 250 -11.22 9.51 23.05
N MET A 251 -10.44 8.45 23.31
CA MET A 251 -9.15 8.23 22.65
C MET A 251 -9.30 8.05 21.13
N LEU A 252 -10.30 7.28 20.69
CA LEU A 252 -10.61 7.12 19.26
C LEU A 252 -10.99 8.44 18.59
N THR A 253 -11.76 9.27 19.29
CA THR A 253 -12.18 10.58 18.79
C THR A 253 -10.98 11.52 18.64
N LYS A 254 -10.09 11.56 19.64
CA LYS A 254 -8.84 12.34 19.56
C LYS A 254 -7.97 11.90 18.39
N ALA A 255 -7.75 10.60 18.24
CA ALA A 255 -6.94 10.06 17.15
C ALA A 255 -7.53 10.42 15.76
N ARG A 256 -8.87 10.44 15.61
CA ARG A 256 -9.52 10.88 14.37
C ARG A 256 -9.28 12.36 14.06
N GLU A 257 -9.38 13.24 15.06
CA GLU A 257 -9.16 14.66 14.85
C GLU A 257 -7.68 14.99 14.58
N GLU A 258 -6.74 14.28 15.22
CA GLU A 258 -5.31 14.40 14.91
C GLU A 258 -5.00 13.98 13.48
N LEU A 259 -5.57 12.85 13.03
CA LEU A 259 -5.40 12.37 11.66
C LEU A 259 -5.97 13.36 10.64
N LYS A 260 -7.15 13.92 10.93
CA LYS A 260 -7.79 14.95 10.10
C LYS A 260 -6.91 16.20 9.98
N THR A 261 -6.36 16.65 11.10
CA THR A 261 -5.46 17.81 11.15
C THR A 261 -4.18 17.54 10.35
N GLY A 262 -3.55 16.39 10.57
CA GLY A 262 -2.35 16.00 9.84
C GLY A 262 -2.57 15.96 8.32
N PHE A 263 -3.70 15.43 7.85
CA PHE A 263 -4.01 15.44 6.42
C PHE A 263 -4.23 16.84 5.84
N LEU A 264 -4.83 17.76 6.60
CA LEU A 264 -5.01 19.15 6.17
C LEU A 264 -3.65 19.87 6.01
N ASP A 265 -2.73 19.62 6.94
CA ASP A 265 -1.35 20.15 6.88
C ASP A 265 -0.58 19.61 5.68
N LEU A 266 -0.73 18.31 5.37
CA LEU A 266 -0.13 17.73 4.18
C LEU A 266 -0.72 18.31 2.88
N SER A 267 -2.05 18.51 2.81
CA SER A 267 -2.72 19.13 1.65
C SER A 267 -2.29 20.58 1.40
N THR A 268 -1.98 21.34 2.45
CA THR A 268 -1.56 22.75 2.36
C THR A 268 -0.05 22.90 2.17
N SER A 269 0.75 21.89 2.52
CA SER A 269 2.19 21.90 2.32
C SER A 269 2.57 21.74 0.84
N GLY A 270 2.88 22.85 0.16
CA GLY A 270 3.25 22.87 -1.26
C GLY A 270 4.57 22.16 -1.64
N ARG A 271 5.18 21.39 -0.73
CA ARG A 271 6.49 20.73 -0.90
C ARG A 271 6.40 19.22 -1.17
N ALA A 272 5.24 18.61 -1.04
CA ALA A 272 5.09 17.17 -1.24
C ALA A 272 4.91 16.81 -2.73
N HIS A 273 5.68 15.84 -3.22
CA HIS A 273 5.52 15.27 -4.57
C HIS A 273 4.25 14.40 -4.69
N ILE A 274 3.61 14.08 -3.56
CA ILE A 274 2.32 13.41 -3.45
C ILE A 274 1.41 14.34 -2.65
N GLY A 275 0.32 14.78 -3.26
CA GLY A 275 -0.69 15.63 -2.61
C GLY A 275 -1.89 14.81 -2.17
N ILE A 276 -2.49 15.19 -1.04
CA ILE A 276 -3.79 14.65 -0.62
C ILE A 276 -4.89 15.45 -1.32
N LYS A 277 -5.66 14.78 -2.18
CA LYS A 277 -6.86 15.35 -2.80
C LYS A 277 -8.08 15.09 -1.93
N VAL A 278 -8.77 16.15 -1.52
CA VAL A 278 -10.08 16.05 -0.86
C VAL A 278 -11.16 15.87 -1.94
N VAL A 279 -12.01 14.86 -1.79
CA VAL A 279 -13.09 14.54 -2.73
C VAL A 279 -14.04 15.73 -2.83
N GLY A 280 -14.31 16.16 -4.07
CA GLY A 280 -15.18 17.31 -4.35
C GLY A 280 -14.62 18.67 -3.97
N GLN A 281 -13.34 18.78 -3.61
CA GLN A 281 -12.69 20.08 -3.37
C GLN A 281 -12.41 20.79 -4.69
N LEU A 282 -12.83 22.05 -4.76
CA LEU A 282 -12.62 22.95 -5.89
C LEU A 282 -11.22 23.58 -5.84
N ASP A 283 -10.57 23.68 -7.00
CA ASP A 283 -9.26 24.35 -7.13
C ASP A 283 -9.46 25.85 -7.35
N LEU A 284 -9.09 26.64 -6.34
CA LEU A 284 -9.15 28.11 -6.37
C LEU A 284 -8.45 28.71 -7.60
N LYS A 285 -7.40 28.08 -8.14
CA LYS A 285 -6.69 28.59 -9.34
C LYS A 285 -7.58 28.61 -10.58
N LEU A 286 -8.52 27.68 -10.71
CA LEU A 286 -9.46 27.66 -11.82
C LEU A 286 -10.39 28.88 -11.77
N PHE A 287 -10.91 29.18 -10.58
CA PHE A 287 -11.74 30.36 -10.34
C PHE A 287 -10.93 31.65 -10.56
N LEU A 288 -9.67 31.68 -10.12
CA LEU A 288 -8.78 32.83 -10.34
C LEU A 288 -8.55 33.10 -11.83
N ASN A 289 -8.32 32.06 -12.63
CA ASN A 289 -8.15 32.21 -14.06
C ASN A 289 -9.41 32.76 -14.72
N ALA A 290 -10.59 32.21 -14.39
CA ALA A 290 -11.87 32.71 -14.91
C ALA A 290 -12.15 34.17 -14.51
N CYS A 291 -11.88 34.54 -13.24
CA CYS A 291 -12.04 35.91 -12.76
C CYS A 291 -11.05 36.90 -13.41
N ARG A 292 -9.86 36.45 -13.83
CA ARG A 292 -8.86 37.28 -14.52
C ARG A 292 -9.21 37.57 -15.98
N GLN A 293 -9.96 36.69 -16.64
CA GLN A 293 -10.42 36.89 -18.01
C GLN A 293 -11.57 37.91 -18.12
N ARG A 294 -12.18 38.30 -16.99
CA ARG A 294 -13.28 39.27 -16.94
C ARG A 294 -12.80 40.62 -16.38
N PRO A 295 -12.79 41.70 -17.19
CA PRO A 295 -12.46 43.03 -16.70
C PRO A 295 -13.59 43.52 -15.78
N SER A 296 -13.32 43.56 -14.48
CA SER A 296 -14.28 44.04 -13.48
C SER A 296 -13.57 44.92 -12.45
N LYS A 297 -14.31 45.91 -11.92
CA LYS A 297 -13.80 46.82 -10.86
C LYS A 297 -13.72 46.07 -9.54
N GLY A 298 -12.57 45.47 -9.24
CA GLY A 298 -12.30 44.85 -7.94
C GLY A 298 -11.17 43.82 -8.02
N ASP A 299 -10.75 43.34 -6.86
CA ASP A 299 -9.71 42.33 -6.74
C ASP A 299 -10.16 40.98 -7.31
N ALA A 300 -9.45 40.47 -8.31
CA ALA A 300 -9.75 39.20 -8.94
C ALA A 300 -9.48 37.99 -8.02
N GLU A 301 -8.55 38.12 -7.07
CA GLU A 301 -8.25 37.08 -6.09
C GLU A 301 -9.37 36.95 -5.08
N LEU A 302 -9.87 38.07 -4.58
CA LEU A 302 -10.97 38.09 -3.61
C LEU A 302 -12.27 37.52 -4.23
N ARG A 303 -12.61 37.94 -5.46
CA ARG A 303 -13.77 37.37 -6.19
C ARG A 303 -13.63 35.87 -6.44
N ALA A 304 -12.43 35.42 -6.82
CA ALA A 304 -12.20 34.00 -7.06
C ALA A 304 -12.39 33.18 -5.78
N ALA A 305 -11.93 33.69 -4.63
CA ALA A 305 -12.10 33.06 -3.33
C ALA A 305 -13.59 33.00 -2.92
N GLU A 306 -14.34 34.09 -3.11
CA GLU A 306 -15.78 34.15 -2.84
C GLU A 306 -16.55 33.16 -3.72
N LEU A 307 -16.29 33.16 -5.03
CA LEU A 307 -16.95 32.27 -5.99
C LEU A 307 -16.64 30.80 -5.71
N CYS A 308 -15.36 30.48 -5.50
CA CYS A 308 -14.94 29.13 -5.15
C CYS A 308 -15.63 28.65 -3.86
N SER A 309 -15.71 29.52 -2.84
CA SER A 309 -16.36 29.19 -1.56
C SER A 309 -17.87 29.00 -1.70
N LYS A 310 -18.53 29.88 -2.47
CA LYS A 310 -19.97 29.78 -2.77
C LYS A 310 -20.29 28.42 -3.41
N TRP A 311 -19.56 28.07 -4.46
CA TRP A 311 -19.77 26.80 -5.16
C TRP A 311 -19.38 25.59 -4.32
N GLN A 312 -18.33 25.70 -3.51
CA GLN A 312 -17.97 24.64 -2.58
C GLN A 312 -19.12 24.37 -1.60
N ALA A 313 -19.75 25.42 -1.05
CA ALA A 313 -20.90 25.29 -0.16
C ALA A 313 -22.13 24.72 -0.87
N GLN A 314 -22.39 25.16 -2.12
CA GLN A 314 -23.51 24.69 -2.91
C GLN A 314 -23.40 23.18 -3.21
N ILE A 315 -22.21 22.71 -3.60
CA ILE A 315 -21.95 21.27 -3.84
C ILE A 315 -22.19 20.41 -2.58
N TYR A 316 -21.95 20.96 -1.38
CA TYR A 316 -22.21 20.24 -0.12
C TYR A 316 -23.64 20.43 0.41
N ASN A 317 -24.47 21.21 -0.26
CA ASN A 317 -25.84 21.48 0.17
C ASN A 317 -26.76 20.31 -0.21
N SER A 318 -27.22 19.55 0.79
CA SER A 318 -28.11 18.40 0.55
C SER A 318 -29.47 18.76 -0.05
N ASN A 319 -29.87 20.03 -0.03
CA ASN A 319 -31.11 20.50 -0.66
C ASN A 319 -30.94 20.83 -2.16
N TRP A 320 -29.71 20.83 -2.66
CA TRP A 320 -29.40 21.06 -4.06
C TRP A 320 -28.86 19.77 -4.67
N ASP A 321 -29.72 19.06 -5.41
CA ASP A 321 -29.42 17.75 -5.98
C ASP A 321 -29.71 17.72 -7.49
N PRO A 322 -28.79 18.23 -8.32
CA PRO A 322 -28.97 18.29 -9.77
C PRO A 322 -28.55 16.98 -10.47
N ILE A 323 -28.18 15.93 -9.74
CA ILE A 323 -27.83 14.62 -10.33
C ILE A 323 -29.09 13.75 -10.38
N LYS A 324 -29.40 13.24 -11.58
CA LYS A 324 -30.40 12.18 -11.75
C LYS A 324 -29.78 10.87 -12.17
N VAL A 325 -30.33 9.81 -11.59
CA VAL A 325 -29.95 8.44 -11.86
C VAL A 325 -30.92 7.87 -12.89
N VAL A 326 -30.44 7.64 -14.12
CA VAL A 326 -31.24 7.07 -15.19
C VAL A 326 -30.93 5.58 -15.30
N GLN A 327 -31.96 4.75 -15.15
CA GLN A 327 -31.83 3.31 -15.27
C GLN A 327 -32.12 2.89 -16.72
N VAL A 328 -31.08 2.45 -17.43
CA VAL A 328 -31.17 1.94 -18.81
C VAL A 328 -31.12 0.41 -18.74
N ASP A 329 -32.09 -0.26 -19.37
CA ASP A 329 -32.27 -1.73 -19.29
C ASP A 329 -30.95 -2.50 -19.45
N GLY A 330 -30.56 -3.21 -18.38
CA GLY A 330 -29.39 -4.09 -18.35
C GLY A 330 -28.03 -3.42 -18.19
N LYS A 331 -27.96 -2.09 -17.97
CA LYS A 331 -26.71 -1.37 -17.66
C LYS A 331 -26.69 -0.80 -16.25
N GLU A 332 -25.49 -0.53 -15.74
CA GLU A 332 -25.33 0.24 -14.51
C GLU A 332 -26.03 1.60 -14.65
N PRO A 333 -26.72 2.07 -13.60
CA PRO A 333 -27.45 3.33 -13.63
C PRO A 333 -26.51 4.49 -14.00
N GLU A 334 -26.88 5.25 -15.02
CA GLU A 334 -26.10 6.39 -15.49
C GLU A 334 -26.46 7.62 -14.67
N ARG A 335 -25.44 8.30 -14.11
CA ARG A 335 -25.59 9.54 -13.34
C ARG A 335 -25.43 10.72 -14.28
N ILE A 336 -26.52 11.44 -14.52
CA ILE A 336 -26.58 12.57 -15.44
C ILE A 336 -26.86 13.84 -14.63
N ILE A 337 -26.14 14.91 -14.92
CA ILE A 337 -26.43 16.23 -14.36
C ILE A 337 -27.54 16.85 -15.20
N GLU A 338 -28.65 17.20 -14.56
CA GLU A 338 -29.78 17.86 -15.21
C GLU A 338 -29.44 19.28 -15.68
N ASP A 339 -30.30 19.86 -16.52
CA ASP A 339 -30.26 21.28 -16.88
C ASP A 339 -30.64 22.15 -15.66
N ASP A 340 -29.71 22.23 -14.71
CA ASP A 340 -29.81 23.03 -13.51
C ASP A 340 -29.54 24.51 -13.83
N ALA A 341 -30.44 25.38 -13.35
CA ALA A 341 -30.39 26.79 -13.65
C ALA A 341 -29.13 27.48 -13.12
N GLU A 342 -28.64 27.08 -11.93
CA GLU A 342 -27.44 27.65 -11.32
C GLU A 342 -26.18 27.20 -12.06
N LEU A 343 -26.10 25.92 -12.47
CA LEU A 343 -25.00 25.41 -13.28
C LEU A 343 -24.96 26.04 -14.68
N ARG A 344 -26.12 26.33 -15.26
CA ARG A 344 -26.21 27.05 -16.53
C ARG A 344 -25.68 28.48 -16.41
N GLU A 345 -26.11 29.21 -15.38
CA GLU A 345 -25.60 30.55 -15.07
C GLU A 345 -24.09 30.54 -14.84
N LEU A 346 -23.58 29.56 -14.08
CA LEU A 346 -22.13 29.38 -13.86
C LEU A 346 -21.35 29.26 -15.17
N LYS A 347 -21.88 28.46 -16.09
CA LYS A 347 -21.24 28.21 -17.38
C LYS A 347 -21.26 29.44 -18.28
N GLU A 348 -22.37 30.18 -18.29
CA GLU A 348 -22.50 31.43 -19.05
C GLU A 348 -21.57 32.52 -18.49
N GLU A 349 -21.49 32.63 -17.17
CA GLU A 349 -20.75 33.70 -16.50
C GLU A 349 -19.24 33.46 -16.37
N TYR A 350 -18.83 32.22 -16.14
CA TYR A 350 -17.43 31.89 -15.80
C TYR A 350 -16.82 30.83 -16.73
N GLY A 351 -17.59 30.34 -17.70
CA GLY A 351 -17.11 29.48 -18.78
C GLY A 351 -17.09 27.99 -18.46
N GLN A 352 -16.75 27.21 -19.49
CA GLN A 352 -16.81 25.75 -19.47
C GLN A 352 -15.82 25.12 -18.47
N GLU A 353 -14.68 25.74 -18.21
CA GLU A 353 -13.66 25.19 -17.29
C GLU A 353 -14.15 25.17 -15.84
N VAL A 354 -14.78 26.26 -15.38
CA VAL A 354 -15.34 26.36 -14.02
C VAL A 354 -16.54 25.44 -13.88
N TYR A 355 -17.43 25.43 -14.88
CA TYR A 355 -18.55 24.48 -14.94
C TYR A 355 -18.05 23.03 -14.81
N ALA A 356 -17.08 22.62 -15.63
CA ALA A 356 -16.55 21.26 -15.62
C ALA A 356 -15.94 20.88 -14.27
N ALA A 357 -15.26 21.82 -13.61
CA ALA A 357 -14.70 21.61 -12.28
C ALA A 357 -15.78 21.36 -11.22
N VAL A 358 -16.84 22.19 -11.21
CA VAL A 358 -17.98 22.05 -10.29
C VAL A 358 -18.74 20.76 -10.52
N THR A 359 -19.08 20.44 -11.78
CA THR A 359 -19.80 19.20 -12.11
C THR A 359 -19.00 17.95 -11.77
N LYS A 360 -17.68 17.99 -12.00
CA LYS A 360 -16.79 16.89 -11.63
C LYS A 360 -16.74 16.71 -10.11
N ALA A 361 -16.59 17.79 -9.36
CA ALA A 361 -16.57 17.75 -7.90
C ALA A 361 -17.88 17.19 -7.32
N LEU A 362 -19.01 17.56 -7.92
CA LEU A 362 -20.32 17.05 -7.54
C LEU A 362 -20.46 15.54 -7.79
N LEU A 363 -20.09 15.07 -8.99
CA LEU A 363 -20.09 13.64 -9.32
C LEU A 363 -19.13 12.84 -8.43
N GLU A 364 -17.96 13.38 -8.12
CA GLU A 364 -16.99 12.74 -7.21
C GLU A 364 -17.59 12.52 -5.81
N ILE A 365 -18.37 13.48 -5.29
CA ILE A 365 -19.05 13.37 -3.99
C ILE A 365 -20.18 12.34 -4.05
N ASP A 366 -20.96 12.37 -5.12
CA ASP A 366 -22.11 11.49 -5.30
C ASP A 366 -21.70 10.03 -5.56
N GLU A 367 -20.63 9.79 -6.32
CA GLU A 367 -20.04 8.46 -6.49
C GLU A 367 -19.53 7.91 -5.14
N TYR A 368 -18.85 8.76 -4.35
CA TYR A 368 -18.33 8.38 -3.03
C TYR A 368 -19.45 8.08 -2.02
N ASN A 369 -20.55 8.83 -2.07
CA ASN A 369 -21.69 8.67 -1.17
C ASN A 369 -22.78 7.69 -1.70
N GLY A 370 -22.66 7.22 -2.94
CA GLY A 370 -23.69 6.47 -3.65
C GLY A 370 -23.88 5.02 -3.22
N SER A 371 -22.96 4.45 -2.44
CA SER A 371 -23.03 3.06 -1.96
C SER A 371 -23.62 2.94 -0.55
N GLY A 372 -24.91 3.29 -0.41
CA GLY A 372 -25.73 2.82 0.71
C GLY A 372 -25.80 3.74 1.93
N ARG A 373 -26.95 4.41 2.07
CA ARG A 373 -27.64 4.82 3.31
C ARG A 373 -26.75 4.97 4.55
N TYR A 374 -26.10 6.11 4.72
CA TYR A 374 -26.04 6.92 5.95
C TYR A 374 -25.46 8.29 5.58
N CYS A 375 -26.02 9.38 6.13
CA CYS A 375 -25.37 10.69 6.09
C CYS A 375 -23.97 10.57 6.69
N VAL A 376 -22.94 10.68 5.86
CA VAL A 376 -21.56 10.87 6.32
C VAL A 376 -21.17 12.31 5.96
N ARG A 377 -21.21 13.18 6.97
CA ARG A 377 -20.50 14.47 6.95
C ARG A 377 -19.03 14.25 6.53
N PRO A 378 -18.37 15.25 5.93
CA PRO A 378 -17.21 15.04 5.07
C PRO A 378 -16.01 14.56 5.87
N TYR A 379 -15.80 13.25 5.85
CA TYR A 379 -14.52 12.66 6.19
C TYR A 379 -13.91 12.19 4.88
N GLY A 380 -13.21 13.12 4.24
CA GLY A 380 -12.50 12.89 3.00
C GLY A 380 -11.53 11.72 3.15
N ARG A 381 -11.55 10.82 2.17
CA ARG A 381 -10.46 9.88 1.94
C ARG A 381 -9.82 10.18 0.59
N CYS A 382 -8.50 10.16 0.61
CA CYS A 382 -7.58 10.68 -0.40
C CYS A 382 -7.60 9.87 -1.71
N GLY A 383 -7.79 10.57 -2.83
CA GLY A 383 -7.38 10.08 -4.16
C GLY A 383 -5.94 10.50 -4.46
N ILE A 384 -5.07 9.56 -4.84
CA ILE A 384 -3.70 9.86 -5.26
C ILE A 384 -3.76 10.46 -6.68
N SER A 385 -3.39 11.74 -6.83
CA SER A 385 -3.26 12.37 -8.15
C SER A 385 -1.79 12.67 -8.44
N ARG A 386 -1.24 12.11 -9.52
CA ARG A 386 0.11 12.44 -10.00
C ARG A 386 0.06 13.80 -10.71
N ARG A 387 0.92 14.72 -10.30
CA ARG A 387 1.09 16.00 -10.99
C ARG A 387 1.85 15.73 -12.29
N THR A 388 1.17 15.80 -13.43
CA THR A 388 1.85 15.78 -14.74
C THR A 388 2.58 17.10 -14.92
N GLU A 389 3.90 17.06 -14.86
CA GLU A 389 4.74 18.19 -15.24
C GLU A 389 4.52 18.48 -16.72
N GLY A 390 3.86 19.60 -17.02
CA GLY A 390 3.86 20.17 -18.35
C GLY A 390 5.30 20.52 -18.71
N ARG A 391 5.89 19.76 -19.65
CA ARG A 391 7.12 20.16 -20.33
C ARG A 391 6.87 21.50 -21.03
N ARG A 392 7.60 22.52 -20.60
CA ARG A 392 7.93 23.66 -21.46
C ARG A 392 9.16 23.31 -22.29
#